data_AF-F3FBB6-F1
#
_entry.id   AF-F3FBB6-F1
#
_cell.length_a   1.000
_cell.length_b   1.000
_cell.length_c   1.000
_cell.angle_alpha   90.00
_cell.angle_beta   90.00
_cell.angle_gamma   90.00
#
_symmetry.space_group_name_H-M   'P 1'
#
loop_
_entity.id
_entity.type
_entity.pdbx_description
1 polymer ?
#
loop_
_entity_poly.entity_id
_entity_poly.type
_entity_poly.pdbx_seq_one_letter_code
_entity_poly.pdbx_strand_id
1 'polypeptide(L)' 'PEPLVIHAQDFDMAPDFKALRNAAGLSAVSLSVPVGAVLIFTAR' A
#
# COMPACT_ATOMS: atom_id res chain seq x y z
N PRO A 1 -8.07 -6.18 15.52
CA PRO A 1 -6.84 -6.42 14.75
C PRO A 1 -6.28 -5.11 14.20
N GLU A 2 -5.01 -4.82 14.50
CA GLU A 2 -4.29 -3.70 13.88
C GLU A 2 -3.87 -4.09 12.45
N PRO A 3 -3.91 -3.17 11.47
CA PRO A 3 -3.58 -3.48 10.08
C PRO A 3 -2.08 -3.75 9.91
N LEU A 4 -1.73 -4.60 8.93
CA LEU A 4 -0.34 -4.72 8.50
C LEU A 4 0.02 -3.48 7.69
N VAL A 5 0.95 -2.68 8.18
CA VAL A 5 1.41 -1.49 7.46
C VAL A 5 2.58 -1.87 6.55
N ILE A 6 2.37 -1.73 5.25
CA ILE A 6 3.41 -1.87 4.24
C ILE A 6 3.97 -0.50 3.91
N HIS A 7 5.29 -0.37 3.81
CA HIS A 7 5.94 0.83 3.31
C HIS A 7 6.39 0.62 1.86
N ALA A 8 6.28 1.68 1.05
CA ALA A 8 6.70 1.62 -0.35
C ALA A 8 8.19 1.23 -0.51
N GLN A 9 9.04 1.53 0.49
CA GLN A 9 10.44 1.13 0.50
C GLN A 9 10.65 -0.38 0.63
N ASP A 10 9.72 -1.09 1.25
CA ASP A 10 9.84 -2.54 1.48
C ASP A 10 9.88 -3.33 0.16
N PHE A 11 9.41 -2.70 -0.92
CA PHE A 11 9.31 -3.27 -2.27
C PHE A 11 9.94 -2.37 -3.34
N ASP A 12 10.79 -1.41 -2.96
CA ASP A 12 11.42 -0.43 -3.87
C ASP A 12 10.44 0.37 -4.76
N MET A 13 9.18 0.55 -4.30
CA MET A 13 8.10 1.22 -5.05
C MET A 13 7.98 2.73 -4.78
N ALA A 14 8.87 3.31 -3.97
CA ALA A 14 8.90 4.75 -3.75
C ALA A 14 8.91 5.62 -5.04
N PRO A 15 9.69 5.29 -6.10
CA PRO A 15 9.61 6.04 -7.36
C PRO A 15 8.25 5.89 -8.07
N ASP A 16 7.60 4.73 -7.97
CA ASP A 16 6.31 4.47 -8.61
C ASP A 16 5.17 5.25 -7.94
N PHE A 17 5.20 5.36 -6.60
CA PHE A 17 4.26 6.21 -5.86
C PHE A 17 4.41 7.70 -6.24
N LYS A 18 5.64 8.15 -6.50
CA LYS A 18 5.90 9.50 -7.02
C LYS A 18 5.35 9.67 -8.44
N ALA A 19 5.49 8.66 -9.30
CA ALA A 19 4.92 8.69 -10.64
C ALA A 19 3.39 8.78 -10.61
N LEU A 20 2.73 7.98 -9.76
CA LEU A 20 1.27 8.04 -9.54
C LEU A 20 0.81 9.39 -9.02
N ARG A 21 1.50 9.94 -8.01
CA ARG A 21 1.21 11.29 -7.48
C ARG A 21 1.23 12.33 -8.60
N ASN A 22 2.27 12.32 -9.43
CA ASN A 22 2.43 13.29 -10.51
C ASN A 22 1.36 13.12 -11.59
N ALA A 23 1.06 11.87 -11.98
CA ALA A 23 0.05 11.56 -13.00
C ALA A 23 -1.36 11.99 -12.56
N ALA A 24 -1.68 11.85 -11.27
CA ALA A 24 -2.96 12.24 -10.71
C ALA A 24 -3.03 13.72 -10.28
N GLY A 25 -1.95 14.50 -10.45
CA GLY A 25 -1.89 15.90 -10.02
C GLY A 25 -2.04 16.10 -8.51
N LEU A 26 -1.71 15.08 -7.71
CA LEU A 26 -1.85 15.13 -6.26
C LEU A 26 -0.67 15.88 -5.62
N SER A 27 -0.95 16.65 -4.56
CA SER A 27 0.10 17.33 -3.79
C SER A 27 0.98 16.35 -3.00
N ALA A 28 0.38 15.25 -2.50
CA ALA A 28 1.07 14.22 -1.74
C ALA A 28 0.36 12.86 -1.87
N VAL A 29 1.12 11.79 -1.70
CA VAL A 29 0.64 10.41 -1.52
C VAL A 29 1.46 9.80 -0.38
N SER A 30 0.79 9.17 0.58
CA SER A 30 1.46 8.46 1.68
C SER A 30 2.22 7.25 1.15
N LEU A 31 3.44 7.05 1.66
CA LEU A 31 4.22 5.84 1.36
C LEU A 31 3.90 4.68 2.32
N SER A 32 3.10 4.92 3.36
CA SER A 32 2.58 3.89 4.26
C SER A 32 1.19 3.46 3.80
N VAL A 33 1.01 2.15 3.61
CA VAL A 33 -0.21 1.51 3.11
C VAL A 33 -0.68 0.46 4.12
N PRO A 34 -1.71 0.79 4.95
CA PRO A 34 -2.31 -0.18 5.84
C PRO A 34 -3.14 -1.22 5.07
N VAL A 35 -2.84 -2.50 5.27
CA VAL A 35 -3.51 -3.63 4.62
C VAL A 35 -4.26 -4.45 5.68
N GLY A 36 -5.53 -4.71 5.40
CA GLY A 36 -6.35 -5.66 6.14
C GLY A 36 -6.86 -6.75 5.22
N ALA A 37 -7.17 -7.92 5.79
CA ALA A 37 -7.73 -9.04 5.04
C ALA A 37 -8.83 -9.72 5.85
N VAL A 38 -9.87 -10.19 5.15
CA VAL A 38 -10.85 -11.14 5.68
C VAL A 38 -10.64 -12.42 4.88
N LEU A 39 -10.15 -13.47 5.55
CA LEU A 39 -9.82 -14.74 4.92
C LEU A 39 -10.76 -15.81 5.50
N ILE A 40 -11.54 -16.45 4.63
CA ILE A 40 -12.39 -17.58 5.00
C ILE A 40 -11.72 -18.84 4.46
N PHE A 41 -11.39 -19.76 5.36
CA PHE A 41 -10.85 -21.06 5.03
C PHE A 41 -11.84 -22.15 5.43
N THR A 42 -11.97 -23.19 4.60
CA THR A 42 -12.76 -24.38 4.91
C THR A 42 -11.95 -25.59 4.49
N ALA A 43 -11.76 -26.54 5.41
CA ALA A 43 -11.09 -27.80 5.10
C ALA A 43 -11.93 -28.63 4.12
N ARG A 44 -11.26 -29.42 3.29
CA ARG A 44 -11.89 -30.45 2.46
C ARG A 44 -11.76 -31.79 3.14
#